data_AF-A0A842U022-F1
#
_entry.id   AF-A0A842U022-F1
#
_cell.length_a   1.000
_cell.length_b   1.000
_cell.length_c   1.000
_cell.angle_alpha   90.00
_cell.angle_beta   90.00
_cell.angle_gamma   90.00
#
_symmetry.space_group_name_H-M   'P 1'
#
loop_
_entity.id
_entity.type
_entity.pdbx_description
1 polymer ?
#
loop_
_entity_poly.entity_id
_entity_poly.type
_entity_poly.pdbx_seq_one_letter_code
_entity_poly.pdbx_strand_id
1 'polypeptide(L)'
;MKKIIIYLIFISFFLSCLSFALITNEPPFGQLNQKNLDPSPPEVPKLSGYWSVDFIHIDGNWSDAARDLDYVSGAGNWTHPYLIENVTIDAGGTGSGILIENTNEYFTIKNCTITNFAATSS
;
A
#
# COMPACT_ATOMS: atom_id res chain seq x y z
N MET A 1 11.18 35.48 -44.72
CA MET A 1 12.22 35.10 -43.74
C MET A 1 12.02 35.77 -42.38
N LYS A 2 12.05 37.11 -42.25
CA LYS A 2 11.89 37.81 -40.96
C LYS A 2 10.58 37.51 -40.19
N LYS A 3 9.44 37.36 -40.91
CA LYS A 3 8.15 37.01 -40.29
C LYS A 3 8.12 35.60 -39.68
N ILE A 4 8.80 34.63 -40.30
CA ILE A 4 8.90 33.25 -39.81
C ILE A 4 9.69 33.20 -38.50
N ILE A 5 10.79 33.96 -38.42
CA ILE A 5 11.62 34.05 -37.22
C ILE A 5 10.80 34.62 -36.04
N ILE A 6 9.94 35.61 -36.29
CA ILE A 6 9.06 36.20 -35.26
C ILE A 6 8.07 35.15 -34.71
N TYR A 7 7.45 34.34 -35.57
CA TYR A 7 6.53 33.28 -35.12
C TYR A 7 7.22 32.21 -34.27
N LEU A 8 8.47 31.84 -34.60
CA LEU A 8 9.23 30.86 -33.83
C LEU A 8 9.57 31.36 -32.41
N ILE A 9 9.86 32.65 -32.26
CA ILE A 9 10.11 33.27 -30.96
C ILE A 9 8.82 33.28 -30.11
N PHE A 10 7.68 33.64 -30.72
CA PHE A 10 6.38 33.62 -30.03
C PHE A 10 5.95 32.21 -29.60
N ILE A 11 6.16 31.21 -30.46
CA ILE A 11 5.88 29.81 -30.14
C ILE A 11 6.76 29.32 -28.98
N SER A 12 8.07 29.61 -29.02
CA SER A 12 8.99 29.24 -27.94
C SER A 12 8.58 29.87 -26.61
N PHE A 13 8.21 31.16 -26.62
CA PHE A 13 7.71 31.87 -25.45
C PHE A 13 6.40 31.27 -24.91
N PHE A 14 5.48 30.91 -25.81
CA PHE A 14 4.21 30.28 -25.44
C PHE A 14 4.39 28.88 -24.84
N LEU A 15 5.26 28.03 -25.41
CA LEU A 15 5.59 26.73 -24.84
C LEU A 15 6.28 26.86 -23.47
N SER A 16 7.16 27.85 -23.30
CA SER A 16 7.79 28.11 -22.00
C SER A 16 6.77 28.54 -20.94
N CYS A 17 5.82 29.41 -21.28
CA CYS A 17 4.72 29.79 -20.39
C CYS A 17 3.80 28.61 -20.04
N LEU A 18 3.48 27.75 -21.01
CA LEU A 18 2.63 26.59 -20.78
C LEU A 18 3.28 25.59 -19.81
N SER A 19 4.58 25.33 -19.98
CA SER A 19 5.35 24.48 -19.06
C SER A 19 5.41 25.08 -17.64
N PHE A 20 5.57 26.40 -17.52
CA PHE A 20 5.61 27.06 -16.21
C PHE A 20 4.25 26.99 -15.48
N ALA A 21 3.15 27.17 -16.22
CA ALA A 21 1.80 27.05 -15.66
C ALA A 21 1.49 25.64 -15.16
N LEU A 22 1.98 24.60 -15.84
CA LEU A 22 1.80 23.21 -15.40
C LEU A 22 2.55 22.91 -14.09
N ILE A 23 3.72 23.52 -13.86
CA ILE A 23 4.52 23.34 -12.63
C ILE A 23 3.87 24.07 -11.44
N THR A 24 3.23 25.22 -11.66
CA THR A 24 2.59 26.00 -10.58
C THR A 24 1.20 25.50 -10.18
N ASN A 25 0.64 24.54 -10.93
CA ASN A 25 -0.64 23.93 -10.63
C ASN A 25 -0.53 22.71 -9.71
N GLU A 26 0.68 22.30 -9.33
CA GLU A 26 0.83 21.39 -8.20
C GLU A 26 0.30 22.10 -6.96
N PRO A 27 -0.75 21.56 -6.29
CA PRO A 27 -1.17 22.11 -5.01
C PRO A 27 0.06 22.11 -4.09
N PRO A 28 0.27 23.16 -3.28
CA PRO A 28 1.39 23.19 -2.35
C PRO A 28 1.42 21.90 -1.55
N PHE A 29 2.55 21.20 -1.59
CA PHE A 29 2.80 20.00 -0.80
C PHE A 29 2.56 20.37 0.67
N GLY A 30 1.42 19.96 1.22
CA GLY A 30 0.98 20.37 2.56
C GLY A 30 -0.45 20.90 2.68
N GLN A 31 -1.26 20.92 1.62
CA GLN A 31 -2.72 21.10 1.79
C GLN A 31 -3.48 19.80 1.57
N LEU A 32 -3.23 18.82 2.46
CA LEU A 32 -4.35 18.00 2.91
C LEU A 32 -5.33 18.97 3.57
N ASN A 33 -6.36 19.36 2.83
CA ASN A 33 -7.57 19.88 3.44
C ASN A 33 -8.01 18.83 4.45
N GLN A 34 -7.85 19.17 5.74
CA GLN A 34 -8.56 18.54 6.84
C GLN A 34 -10.05 18.83 6.60
N LYS A 35 -10.63 18.16 5.60
CA LYS A 35 -12.07 18.08 5.41
C LYS A 35 -12.54 17.24 6.59
N ASN A 36 -12.83 17.90 7.71
CA ASN A 36 -13.50 17.38 8.90
C ASN A 36 -13.46 15.86 8.96
N LEU A 37 -12.28 15.31 9.27
CA LEU A 37 -12.28 14.05 9.99
C LEU A 37 -12.76 14.48 11.36
N ASP A 38 -14.07 14.36 11.59
CA ASP A 38 -14.47 13.87 12.91
C ASP A 38 -13.48 12.73 13.19
N PRO A 39 -12.59 12.85 14.20
CA PRO A 39 -11.69 11.76 14.48
C PRO A 39 -12.61 10.60 14.81
N SER A 40 -12.85 9.72 13.83
CA SER A 40 -13.24 8.36 14.13
C SER A 40 -12.31 7.98 15.28
N PRO A 41 -12.85 7.60 16.44
CA PRO A 41 -12.03 7.29 17.61
C PRO A 41 -10.83 6.50 17.11
N PRO A 42 -9.58 6.89 17.47
CA PRO A 42 -8.38 6.29 16.90
C PRO A 42 -8.63 4.79 16.87
N GLU A 43 -8.71 4.21 15.67
CA GLU A 43 -9.20 2.86 15.50
C GLU A 43 -8.26 2.00 16.31
N VAL A 44 -8.69 1.59 17.50
CA VAL A 44 -7.82 0.93 18.45
C VAL A 44 -7.40 -0.34 17.72
N PRO A 45 -6.08 -0.56 17.47
CA PRO A 45 -5.64 -1.75 16.77
C PRO A 45 -6.32 -2.95 17.41
N LYS A 46 -7.15 -3.66 16.64
CA LYS A 46 -7.90 -4.80 17.17
C LYS A 46 -6.89 -5.80 17.71
N LEU A 47 -7.12 -6.43 18.85
CA LEU A 47 -6.17 -7.42 19.36
C LEU A 47 -5.88 -8.50 18.30
N SER A 48 -4.67 -9.08 18.30
CA SER A 48 -4.30 -10.17 17.40
C SER A 48 -5.27 -11.35 17.45
N GLY A 49 -6.04 -11.52 18.52
CA GLY A 49 -7.10 -12.55 18.63
C GLY A 49 -8.41 -12.23 17.92
N TYR A 50 -8.49 -11.15 17.13
CA TYR A 50 -9.72 -10.81 16.41
C TYR A 50 -10.02 -11.81 15.28
N TRP A 51 -8.98 -12.29 14.60
CA TRP A 51 -9.04 -13.41 13.66
C TRP A 51 -8.22 -14.57 14.19
N SER A 52 -8.75 -15.79 14.13
CA SER A 52 -8.04 -17.02 14.46
C SER A 52 -8.05 -17.94 13.26
N VAL A 53 -6.87 -18.27 12.75
CA VAL A 53 -6.69 -19.13 11.56
C VAL A 53 -5.54 -20.12 11.79
N ASP A 54 -5.50 -21.19 11.00
CA ASP A 54 -4.48 -22.22 11.16
C ASP A 54 -3.24 -21.93 10.31
N PHE A 55 -3.43 -21.33 9.12
CA PHE A 55 -2.37 -21.07 8.16
C PHE A 55 -2.77 -19.94 7.19
N ILE A 56 -1.83 -19.06 6.87
CA ILE A 56 -1.98 -18.08 5.79
C ILE A 56 -0.97 -18.41 4.70
N HIS A 57 -1.49 -18.65 3.49
CA HIS A 57 -0.67 -18.87 2.30
C HIS A 57 -0.99 -17.80 1.26
N ILE A 58 0.03 -17.05 0.85
CA ILE A 58 -0.02 -16.16 -0.29
C ILE A 58 0.99 -16.64 -1.32
N ASP A 59 0.51 -17.01 -2.50
CA ASP A 59 1.30 -17.50 -3.62
C ASP A 59 1.07 -16.58 -4.84
N GLY A 60 1.67 -15.39 -4.79
CA GLY A 60 1.48 -14.35 -5.80
C GLY A 60 0.02 -13.83 -5.97
N ASN A 61 -0.93 -14.32 -5.18
CA ASN A 61 -2.37 -14.09 -5.32
C ASN A 61 -2.92 -13.04 -4.34
N TRP A 62 -2.12 -12.02 -4.02
CA TRP A 62 -2.49 -11.03 -3.01
C TRP A 62 -3.80 -10.29 -3.29
N SER A 63 -4.08 -9.95 -4.55
CA SER A 63 -5.33 -9.25 -4.90
C SER A 63 -6.57 -10.09 -4.63
N ASP A 64 -6.48 -11.41 -4.75
CA ASP A 64 -7.55 -12.32 -4.35
C ASP A 64 -7.65 -12.38 -2.82
N ALA A 65 -6.52 -12.52 -2.13
CA ALA A 65 -6.49 -12.51 -0.66
C ALA A 65 -7.09 -11.22 -0.07
N ALA A 66 -6.72 -10.04 -0.59
CA ALA A 66 -7.24 -8.75 -0.14
C ALA A 66 -8.73 -8.53 -0.47
N ARG A 67 -9.28 -9.30 -1.41
CA ARG A 67 -10.71 -9.29 -1.74
C ARG A 67 -11.50 -10.26 -0.88
N ASP A 68 -10.92 -11.43 -0.61
CA ASP A 68 -11.64 -12.58 -0.08
C ASP A 68 -11.41 -12.80 1.44
N LEU A 69 -10.37 -12.18 2.03
CA LEU A 69 -10.01 -12.32 3.43
C LEU A 69 -10.11 -10.98 4.18
N ASP A 70 -10.98 -10.92 5.18
CA ASP A 70 -11.25 -9.70 5.96
C ASP A 70 -10.06 -9.16 6.76
N TYR A 71 -9.02 -9.98 6.97
CA TYR A 71 -7.78 -9.62 7.64
C TYR A 71 -6.64 -9.26 6.70
N VAL A 72 -6.91 -9.18 5.39
CA VAL A 72 -5.98 -8.74 4.36
C VAL A 72 -6.55 -7.50 3.69
N SER A 73 -5.74 -6.45 3.60
CA SER A 73 -6.12 -5.20 2.90
C SER A 73 -4.93 -4.61 2.15
N GLY A 74 -5.09 -3.46 1.48
CA GLY A 74 -4.02 -2.78 0.76
C GLY A 74 -3.95 -3.11 -0.73
N ALA A 75 -2.89 -2.66 -1.40
CA ALA A 75 -2.78 -2.68 -2.87
C ALA A 75 -1.38 -3.05 -3.40
N GLY A 76 -0.50 -3.60 -2.56
CA GLY A 76 0.79 -4.18 -3.00
C GLY A 76 1.86 -3.20 -3.46
N ASN A 77 1.66 -1.87 -3.35
CA ASN A 77 2.63 -0.87 -3.79
C ASN A 77 3.34 -0.19 -2.61
N TRP A 78 4.45 0.51 -2.87
CA TRP A 78 5.28 1.14 -1.83
C TRP A 78 4.50 2.03 -0.87
N THR A 79 3.50 2.76 -1.37
CA THR A 79 2.69 3.68 -0.55
C THR A 79 1.52 2.99 0.16
N HIS A 80 1.04 1.88 -0.40
CA HIS A 80 -0.11 1.11 0.10
C HIS A 80 0.23 -0.39 0.01
N PRO A 81 1.16 -0.88 0.85
CA PRO A 81 1.51 -2.30 0.87
C PRO A 81 0.28 -3.13 1.24
N TYR A 82 0.26 -4.41 0.86
CA TYR A 82 -0.72 -5.31 1.45
C TYR A 82 -0.50 -5.42 2.96
N LEU A 83 -1.57 -5.50 3.72
CA LEU A 83 -1.55 -5.51 5.17
C LEU A 83 -2.29 -6.74 5.67
N ILE A 84 -1.53 -7.64 6.32
CA ILE A 84 -2.09 -8.69 7.16
C ILE A 84 -2.08 -8.15 8.59
N GLU A 85 -3.24 -8.03 9.24
CA GLU A 85 -3.30 -7.49 10.60
C GLU A 85 -4.31 -8.14 11.54
N ASN A 86 -3.97 -8.12 12.83
CA ASN A 86 -4.84 -8.53 13.93
C ASN A 86 -5.23 -10.02 13.86
N VAL A 87 -4.29 -10.89 13.49
CA VAL A 87 -4.49 -12.33 13.31
C VAL A 87 -3.69 -13.16 14.31
N THR A 88 -4.32 -14.18 14.88
CA THR A 88 -3.70 -15.22 15.69
C THR A 88 -3.65 -16.48 14.85
N ILE A 89 -2.45 -17.04 14.70
CA ILE A 89 -2.19 -18.25 13.94
C ILE A 89 -1.67 -19.33 14.88
N ASP A 90 -2.39 -20.45 14.94
CA ASP A 90 -1.91 -21.69 15.55
C ASP A 90 -1.49 -22.66 14.44
N ALA A 91 -0.19 -22.77 14.18
CA ALA A 91 0.34 -23.58 13.09
C ALA A 91 0.32 -25.10 13.36
N GLY A 92 -0.27 -25.55 14.48
CA GLY A 92 -0.56 -26.96 14.74
C GLY A 92 0.66 -27.87 14.90
N GLY A 93 1.85 -27.29 15.11
CA GLY A 93 3.13 -27.99 15.16
C GLY A 93 3.74 -28.29 13.80
N THR A 94 3.20 -27.73 12.71
CA THR A 94 3.60 -28.06 11.34
C THR A 94 4.01 -26.81 10.56
N GLY A 95 5.14 -26.87 9.86
CA GLY A 95 5.56 -25.85 8.90
C GLY A 95 5.58 -24.41 9.45
N SER A 96 5.20 -23.48 8.57
CA SER A 96 5.12 -22.03 8.81
C SER A 96 3.67 -21.62 9.08
N GLY A 97 3.43 -20.66 9.98
CA GLY A 97 2.09 -20.09 10.18
C GLY A 97 1.68 -19.10 9.07
N ILE A 98 2.65 -18.41 8.48
CA ILE A 98 2.45 -17.54 7.31
C ILE A 98 3.51 -17.91 6.28
N LEU A 99 3.08 -18.30 5.07
CA LEU A 99 3.94 -18.53 3.92
C LEU A 99 3.57 -17.52 2.83
N ILE A 100 4.54 -16.71 2.41
CA ILE A 100 4.39 -15.75 1.33
C ILE A 100 5.47 -16.06 0.30
N GLU A 101 5.07 -16.41 -0.91
CA GLU A 101 5.97 -16.76 -2.00
C GLU A 101 5.50 -16.22 -3.35
N ASN A 102 6.39 -16.30 -4.34
CA ASN A 102 6.13 -15.92 -5.74
C ASN A 102 5.58 -14.50 -5.93
N THR A 103 6.07 -13.54 -5.13
CA THR A 103 5.64 -12.15 -5.20
C THR A 103 6.82 -11.18 -5.06
N ASN A 104 6.71 -10.02 -5.73
CA ASN A 104 7.58 -8.85 -5.55
C ASN A 104 6.80 -7.65 -4.99
N GLU A 105 5.57 -7.86 -4.53
CA GLU A 105 4.70 -6.81 -4.03
C GLU A 105 5.09 -6.40 -2.61
N TYR A 106 4.79 -5.16 -2.24
CA TYR A 106 5.07 -4.65 -0.91
C TYR A 106 3.99 -5.14 0.07
N PHE A 107 4.42 -5.62 1.24
CA PHE A 107 3.51 -6.08 2.28
C PHE A 107 3.99 -5.68 3.68
N THR A 108 3.07 -5.68 4.63
CA THR A 108 3.27 -5.43 6.06
C THR A 108 2.48 -6.46 6.85
N ILE A 109 3.13 -7.07 7.85
CA ILE A 109 2.47 -7.96 8.82
C ILE A 109 2.50 -7.23 10.16
N LYS A 110 1.33 -6.96 10.73
CA LYS A 110 1.20 -6.10 11.92
C LYS A 110 0.26 -6.73 12.94
N ASN A 111 0.64 -6.66 14.22
CA ASN A 111 -0.20 -7.12 15.31
C ASN A 111 -0.74 -8.56 15.12
N CYS A 112 0.15 -9.46 14.73
CA CYS A 112 -0.16 -10.88 14.59
C CYS A 112 0.52 -11.68 15.70
N THR A 113 -0.10 -12.78 16.13
CA THR A 113 0.48 -13.74 17.08
C THR A 113 0.57 -15.08 16.40
N ILE A 114 1.77 -15.67 16.33
CA ILE A 114 1.98 -16.98 15.69
C ILE A 114 2.52 -17.94 16.74
N THR A 115 1.84 -19.06 16.94
CA THR A 115 2.19 -20.11 17.91
C THR A 115 2.28 -21.48 17.27
N ASN A 116 2.89 -22.43 17.97
CA ASN A 116 3.00 -23.84 17.56
C ASN A 116 3.54 -24.04 16.12
N PHE A 117 4.54 -23.29 15.70
CA PHE A 117 5.24 -23.54 14.43
C PHE A 117 6.26 -24.67 14.58
N ALA A 118 6.57 -25.37 13.49
CA ALA A 118 7.60 -26.41 13.51
C ALA A 118 8.99 -25.78 13.64
N ALA A 119 9.79 -26.26 14.60
CA ALA A 119 11.21 -25.93 14.64
C ALA A 119 11.92 -26.69 13.50
N THR A 120 12.35 -25.99 12.46
CA THR A 120 13.23 -26.58 11.45
C THR A 120 14.63 -26.72 12.04
N SER A 121 15.10 -27.94 12.25
CA SER A 121 16.52 -28.21 12.52
C SER A 121 17.31 -27.95 11.24
N SER A 122 17.96 -26.79 11.16
CA SER A 122 18.87 -26.40 10.07
C SER A 122 20.22 -27.11 10.17
#